data_AF-A0A4U0SPT2-F1
#
_entry.id   AF-A0A4U0SPT2-F1
#
_cell.length_a   1.000
_cell.length_b   1.000
_cell.length_c   1.000
_cell.angle_alpha   90.00
_cell.angle_beta   90.00
_cell.angle_gamma   90.00
#
_symmetry.space_group_name_H-M   'P 1'
#
loop_
_entity.id
_entity.type
_entity.pdbx_description
1 polymer ?
#
loop_
_entity_poly.entity_id
_entity_poly.type
_entity_poly.pdbx_seq_one_letter_code
_entity_poly.pdbx_strand_id
1 'polypeptide(L)'
;MGAHHHHRAGPGPGTAAGVQRDHDGRAGTHAPGGDGSRISFPTACRQPIDLGIPKLTGFPPGGGPTQEVLLATYTSPPTSPSPSPFSTVIRTASHDQHTEAENSTFISDLLGGRLGVDAFARYTEQLWFVYRALEVAADGLSGDPVAGPFVRPELMRVAELERDLDHLLGTGWQRHAAPLPATAVYAARVTETAREWPAGYVAHHYTRYLGDLSGGQVIRDIAEKTWGFRRKGDGVRFYVFERIGNPAAFKREYRALLDALPVDDLEKQRVVDECRRAFALNSRVFAELGARFPLSA
;
A
#
# COMPACT_ATOMS: atom_id res chain seq x y z
N MET A 1 -63.82 -29.97 -37.33
CA MET A 1 -63.98 -29.74 -38.79
C MET A 1 -62.95 -28.72 -39.19
N GLY A 2 -61.96 -28.92 -40.04
CA GLY A 2 -61.53 -30.01 -40.93
C GLY A 2 -60.16 -29.59 -41.44
N ALA A 3 -59.30 -30.57 -41.70
CA ALA A 3 -57.86 -30.42 -41.95
C ALA A 3 -57.50 -30.14 -43.43
N HIS A 4 -56.18 -30.04 -43.66
CA HIS A 4 -55.39 -30.18 -44.90
C HIS A 4 -55.01 -28.86 -45.63
N HIS A 5 -53.78 -28.61 -46.09
CA HIS A 5 -52.58 -29.45 -46.25
C HIS A 5 -51.28 -28.60 -46.38
N HIS A 6 -50.18 -29.21 -45.92
CA HIS A 6 -48.74 -29.07 -46.21
C HIS A 6 -48.20 -28.02 -47.20
N HIS A 7 -47.13 -27.33 -46.77
CA HIS A 7 -45.84 -27.47 -47.46
C HIS A 7 -44.64 -27.36 -46.50
N ARG A 8 -43.71 -28.31 -46.63
CA ARG A 8 -42.42 -28.43 -45.94
C ARG A 8 -41.37 -27.73 -46.80
N ALA A 9 -40.49 -26.93 -46.21
CA ALA A 9 -39.16 -26.65 -46.75
C ALA A 9 -38.16 -26.65 -45.59
N GLY A 10 -37.11 -27.48 -45.72
CA GLY A 10 -36.13 -27.80 -44.68
C GLY A 10 -35.02 -26.76 -44.49
N PRO A 11 -34.10 -27.02 -43.54
CA PRO A 11 -33.07 -26.08 -43.13
C PRO A 11 -31.87 -26.07 -44.09
N GLY A 12 -31.36 -24.88 -44.40
CA GLY A 12 -30.13 -24.67 -45.16
C GLY A 12 -28.87 -25.03 -44.36
N PRO A 13 -27.77 -25.40 -45.03
CA PRO A 13 -26.58 -25.99 -44.42
C PRO A 13 -25.63 -24.92 -43.86
N GLY A 14 -24.75 -25.36 -42.98
CA GLY A 14 -23.92 -24.53 -42.14
C GLY A 14 -22.67 -23.95 -42.78
N THR A 15 -22.04 -23.07 -42.00
CA THR A 15 -20.62 -22.76 -42.09
C THR A 15 -20.08 -22.71 -40.67
N ALA A 16 -19.53 -23.84 -40.25
CA ALA A 16 -18.68 -23.96 -39.08
C ALA A 16 -17.36 -23.23 -39.39
N ALA A 17 -17.02 -22.22 -38.61
CA ALA A 17 -15.67 -21.66 -38.60
C ALA A 17 -14.75 -22.67 -37.89
N GLY A 18 -13.79 -23.19 -38.64
CA GLY A 18 -12.92 -24.29 -38.25
C GLY A 18 -12.03 -23.95 -37.05
N VAL A 19 -12.10 -24.82 -36.06
CA VAL A 19 -11.01 -25.07 -35.11
C VAL A 19 -9.99 -25.94 -35.83
N GLN A 20 -8.86 -25.37 -36.24
CA GLN A 20 -7.69 -26.13 -36.64
C GLN A 20 -7.02 -26.64 -35.34
N ARG A 21 -7.16 -27.94 -35.07
CA ARG A 21 -6.41 -28.65 -34.04
C ARG A 21 -5.15 -29.21 -34.69
N ASP A 22 -3.99 -28.67 -34.30
CA ASP A 22 -2.73 -29.31 -34.61
C ASP A 22 -2.44 -30.42 -33.60
N HIS A 23 -2.21 -31.61 -34.15
CA HIS A 23 -1.61 -32.74 -33.47
C HIS A 23 -0.14 -32.41 -33.22
N ASP A 24 0.17 -31.91 -32.03
CA ASP A 24 1.36 -32.30 -31.25
C ASP A 24 1.37 -31.49 -29.94
N GLY A 25 1.16 -32.19 -28.82
CA GLY A 25 1.15 -31.61 -27.50
C GLY A 25 2.53 -31.14 -27.06
N ARG A 26 2.86 -29.87 -27.37
CA ARG A 26 3.90 -29.09 -26.67
C ARG A 26 3.63 -27.59 -26.89
N ALA A 27 3.19 -26.89 -25.85
CA ALA A 27 3.17 -25.44 -25.84
C ALA A 27 4.61 -24.92 -25.69
N GLY A 28 5.18 -24.44 -26.80
CA GLY A 28 6.45 -23.72 -26.81
C GLY A 28 6.26 -22.29 -26.29
N THR A 29 7.00 -21.94 -25.25
CA THR A 29 7.14 -20.57 -24.77
C THR A 29 8.07 -19.80 -25.72
N HIS A 30 7.54 -18.79 -26.40
CA HIS A 30 8.35 -17.79 -27.10
C HIS A 30 8.43 -16.54 -26.23
N ALA A 31 9.53 -16.41 -25.48
CA ALA A 31 9.93 -15.15 -24.86
C ALA A 31 10.69 -14.31 -25.92
N PRO A 32 10.34 -13.03 -26.15
CA PRO A 32 11.21 -12.16 -26.93
C PRO A 32 12.43 -11.80 -26.09
N GLY A 33 13.61 -11.96 -26.69
CA GLY A 33 14.92 -11.77 -26.06
C GLY A 33 15.12 -10.38 -25.47
N GLY A 34 15.60 -10.36 -24.21
CA GLY A 34 16.06 -9.15 -23.55
C GLY A 34 17.41 -8.70 -24.08
N ASP A 35 17.47 -7.48 -24.59
CA ASP A 35 18.72 -6.75 -24.81
C ASP A 35 19.29 -6.32 -23.45
N GLY A 36 20.52 -6.73 -23.19
CA GLY A 36 21.28 -6.56 -21.93
C GLY A 36 21.80 -5.15 -21.71
N SER A 37 20.94 -4.14 -21.86
CA SER A 37 21.27 -2.77 -21.49
C SER A 37 21.03 -2.56 -19.99
N ARG A 38 22.13 -2.49 -19.23
CA ARG A 38 22.13 -2.10 -17.81
C ARG A 38 21.38 -0.79 -17.63
N ILE A 39 20.15 -0.85 -17.11
CA ILE A 39 19.40 0.33 -16.69
C ILE A 39 20.08 0.87 -15.42
N SER A 40 20.84 1.96 -15.56
CA SER A 40 21.34 2.72 -14.42
C SER A 40 20.17 3.34 -13.66
N PHE A 41 20.07 3.03 -12.36
CA PHE A 41 19.12 3.66 -11.45
C PHE A 41 19.47 5.15 -11.26
N PRO A 42 18.49 6.07 -11.23
CA PRO A 42 18.75 7.47 -10.89
C PRO A 42 19.12 7.61 -9.40
N THR A 43 20.22 8.30 -9.12
CA THR A 43 20.83 8.62 -7.81
C THR A 43 19.95 9.46 -6.85
N ALA A 44 18.66 9.67 -7.18
CA ALA A 44 17.78 10.58 -6.45
C ALA A 44 17.36 10.11 -5.04
N CYS A 45 17.67 8.87 -4.64
CA CYS A 45 17.39 8.34 -3.29
C CYS A 45 18.55 8.49 -2.29
N ARG A 46 19.60 9.28 -2.58
CA ARG A 46 20.79 9.43 -1.70
C ARG A 46 21.08 10.84 -1.20
N GLN A 47 20.19 11.81 -1.38
CA GLN A 47 20.41 13.14 -0.81
C GLN A 47 19.85 13.22 0.61
N PRO A 48 20.65 13.60 1.64
CA PRO A 48 20.11 13.89 2.95
C PRO A 48 19.17 15.09 2.87
N ILE A 49 18.03 14.99 3.56
CA ILE A 49 17.06 16.06 3.70
C ILE A 49 17.73 17.19 4.49
N ASP A 50 17.83 18.38 3.91
CA ASP A 50 18.20 19.60 4.61
C ASP A 50 17.12 19.91 5.67
N LEU A 51 17.47 19.71 6.95
CA LEU A 51 16.55 19.87 8.08
C LEU A 51 16.33 21.34 8.49
N GLY A 52 16.86 22.32 7.75
CA GLY A 52 16.54 23.72 7.97
C GLY A 52 16.84 24.22 9.40
N ILE A 53 17.87 23.67 10.05
CA ILE A 53 18.32 24.16 11.35
C ILE A 53 19.03 25.51 11.12
N PRO A 54 18.56 26.63 11.68
CA PRO A 54 19.24 27.90 11.54
C PRO A 54 20.62 27.79 12.20
N LYS A 55 21.67 28.08 11.43
CA LYS A 55 23.02 28.25 11.97
C LYS A 55 23.01 29.46 12.90
N LEU A 56 23.14 29.22 14.21
CA LEU A 56 23.43 30.27 15.18
C LEU A 56 24.86 30.77 14.93
N THR A 57 25.00 31.78 14.07
CA THR A 57 26.22 32.57 13.93
C THR A 57 25.99 33.93 14.58
N GLY A 58 26.70 34.23 15.66
CA GLY A 58 26.68 35.56 16.28
C GLY A 58 27.09 35.56 17.74
N PHE A 59 28.37 35.34 18.04
CA PHE A 59 28.97 35.84 19.27
C PHE A 59 30.14 36.76 18.88
N PRO A 60 30.11 38.06 19.22
CA PRO A 60 31.30 38.90 19.13
C PRO A 60 32.29 38.50 20.25
N PRO A 61 33.61 38.49 19.98
CA PRO A 61 34.60 38.20 21.00
C PRO A 61 34.91 39.46 21.80
N GLY A 62 34.86 39.35 23.14
CA GLY A 62 35.48 40.30 24.06
C GLY A 62 34.52 41.31 24.68
N GLY A 63 34.33 41.19 26.00
CA GLY A 63 33.60 42.13 26.84
C GLY A 63 32.71 41.40 27.84
N GLY A 64 33.21 41.15 29.05
CA GLY A 64 32.39 40.61 30.14
C GLY A 64 31.33 41.64 30.56
N PRO A 65 30.07 41.26 30.81
CA PRO A 65 29.04 42.21 31.18
C PRO A 65 29.27 42.73 32.60
N THR A 66 29.20 44.05 32.75
CA THR A 66 29.14 44.75 34.04
C THR A 66 27.81 44.45 34.75
N GLN A 67 27.82 44.55 36.08
CA GLN A 67 26.78 44.12 37.03
C GLN A 67 25.41 44.84 36.89
N GLU A 68 25.21 45.66 35.86
CA GLU A 68 24.02 46.50 35.64
C GLU A 68 23.04 45.92 34.59
N VAL A 69 23.37 44.77 33.97
CA VAL A 69 22.49 44.02 33.04
C VAL A 69 21.70 42.91 33.75
N LEU A 70 21.74 42.85 35.10
CA LEU A 70 21.19 41.73 35.88
C LEU A 70 19.69 41.88 36.26
N LEU A 71 18.97 42.90 35.77
CA LEU A 71 17.57 43.14 36.19
C LEU A 71 16.52 43.31 35.08
N ALA A 72 16.82 43.02 33.82
CA ALA A 72 15.87 43.21 32.71
C ALA A 72 15.67 42.00 31.79
N THR A 73 15.69 40.78 32.33
CA THR A 73 15.13 39.60 31.64
C THR A 73 14.47 38.67 32.64
N TYR A 74 13.24 39.01 33.06
CA TYR A 74 12.29 37.97 33.46
C TYR A 74 11.84 37.27 32.16
N THR A 75 12.75 36.48 31.60
CA THR A 75 12.44 35.54 30.53
C THR A 75 11.38 34.62 31.13
N SER A 76 10.18 34.67 30.55
CA SER A 76 9.14 33.69 30.85
C SER A 76 9.76 32.30 30.85
N PRO A 77 9.34 31.38 31.75
CA PRO A 77 9.87 30.02 31.73
C PRO A 77 9.78 29.49 30.29
N PRO A 78 10.80 28.76 29.79
CA PRO A 78 10.73 28.19 28.45
C PRO A 78 9.42 27.42 28.38
N THR A 79 8.51 27.87 27.51
CA THR A 79 7.30 27.14 27.17
C THR A 79 7.76 25.72 26.89
N SER A 80 7.33 24.77 27.73
CA SER A 80 7.65 23.36 27.50
C SER A 80 7.35 23.06 26.03
N PRO A 81 8.27 22.42 25.28
CA PRO A 81 8.03 22.17 23.87
C PRO A 81 6.67 21.49 23.77
N SER A 82 5.75 22.11 23.02
CA SER A 82 4.43 21.55 22.78
C SER A 82 4.63 20.09 22.40
N PRO A 83 3.92 19.13 23.02
CA PRO A 83 4.11 17.72 22.73
C PRO A 83 4.00 17.53 21.21
N SER A 84 4.96 16.79 20.63
CA SER A 84 5.01 16.58 19.19
C SER A 84 3.67 16.03 18.69
N PRO A 85 3.14 16.51 17.54
CA PRO A 85 1.88 15.99 17.00
C PRO A 85 1.91 14.47 16.88
N PHE A 86 0.82 13.79 17.20
CA PHE A 86 0.79 12.33 17.27
C PHE A 86 1.15 11.67 15.93
N SER A 87 0.74 12.28 14.81
CA SER A 87 1.12 11.88 13.47
C SER A 87 2.65 11.92 13.24
N THR A 88 3.35 12.88 13.87
CA THR A 88 4.81 12.97 13.83
C THR A 88 5.44 11.87 14.69
N VAL A 89 4.86 11.60 15.87
CA VAL A 89 5.33 10.51 16.75
C VAL A 89 5.23 9.17 16.03
N ILE A 90 4.09 8.82 15.45
CA ILE A 90 3.92 7.56 14.70
C ILE A 90 4.94 7.49 13.56
N ARG A 91 5.03 8.54 12.73
CA ARG A 91 5.94 8.57 11.58
C ARG A 91 7.39 8.34 11.98
N THR A 92 7.86 9.01 13.03
CA THR A 92 9.23 8.85 13.53
C THR A 92 9.43 7.45 14.12
N ALA A 93 8.47 6.98 14.90
CA ALA A 93 8.54 5.69 15.60
C ALA A 93 8.49 4.47 14.68
N SER A 94 7.95 4.62 13.47
CA SER A 94 7.82 3.57 12.46
C SER A 94 8.77 3.75 11.27
N HIS A 95 9.68 4.73 11.32
CA HIS A 95 10.54 5.09 10.20
C HIS A 95 11.46 3.93 9.77
N ASP A 96 12.07 3.27 10.75
CA ASP A 96 13.04 2.20 10.47
C ASP A 96 12.35 0.97 9.88
N GLN A 97 11.18 0.60 10.41
CA GLN A 97 10.40 -0.51 9.86
C GLN A 97 9.81 -0.20 8.48
N HIS A 98 9.46 1.06 8.21
CA HIS A 98 9.08 1.51 6.87
C HIS A 98 10.25 1.34 5.90
N THR A 99 11.43 1.80 6.29
CA THR A 99 12.66 1.69 5.50
C THR A 99 13.01 0.22 5.24
N GLU A 100 12.89 -0.65 6.24
CA GLU A 100 13.12 -2.10 6.09
C GLU A 100 12.13 -2.74 5.12
N ALA A 101 10.85 -2.41 5.21
CA ALA A 101 9.81 -2.94 4.32
C ALA A 101 10.05 -2.54 2.85
N GLU A 102 10.40 -1.26 2.61
CA GLU A 102 10.75 -0.75 1.27
C GLU A 102 11.99 -1.42 0.70
N ASN A 103 12.98 -1.71 1.54
CA ASN A 103 14.23 -2.38 1.16
C ASN A 103 14.15 -3.90 1.25
N SER A 104 12.96 -4.49 1.42
CA SER A 104 12.82 -5.94 1.44
C SER A 104 13.31 -6.53 0.11
N THR A 105 14.01 -7.67 0.18
CA THR A 105 14.58 -8.32 -1.00
C THR A 105 13.51 -8.62 -2.05
N PHE A 106 12.34 -9.11 -1.62
CA PHE A 106 11.22 -9.40 -2.52
C PHE A 106 10.76 -8.15 -3.29
N ILE A 107 10.50 -7.03 -2.60
CA ILE A 107 10.06 -5.79 -3.26
C ILE A 107 11.17 -5.24 -4.16
N SER A 108 12.42 -5.28 -3.71
CA SER A 108 13.57 -4.80 -4.48
C SER A 108 13.75 -5.60 -5.78
N ASP A 109 13.61 -6.93 -5.71
CA ASP A 109 13.72 -7.82 -6.87
C ASP A 109 12.51 -7.70 -7.80
N LEU A 110 11.31 -7.58 -7.24
CA LEU A 110 10.07 -7.38 -8.00
C LEU A 110 10.10 -6.07 -8.79
N LEU A 111 10.40 -4.96 -8.11
CA LEU A 111 10.43 -3.65 -8.72
C LEU A 111 11.69 -3.44 -9.57
N GLY A 112 12.76 -4.20 -9.33
CA GLY A 112 13.94 -4.27 -10.17
C GLY A 112 13.75 -5.08 -11.45
N GLY A 113 12.57 -5.66 -11.69
CA GLY A 113 12.27 -6.50 -12.86
C GLY A 113 12.97 -7.86 -12.84
N ARG A 114 13.48 -8.29 -11.69
CA ARG A 114 14.14 -9.60 -11.51
C ARG A 114 13.13 -10.72 -11.26
N LEU A 115 11.88 -10.37 -10.92
CA LEU A 115 10.77 -11.30 -10.78
C LEU A 115 9.71 -11.06 -11.87
N GLY A 116 9.01 -12.13 -12.25
CA GLY A 116 7.96 -12.10 -13.27
C GLY A 116 6.60 -11.59 -12.75
N VAL A 117 5.65 -11.45 -13.69
CA VAL A 117 4.28 -10.99 -13.40
C VAL A 117 3.55 -11.88 -12.39
N ASP A 118 3.86 -13.18 -12.35
CA ASP A 118 3.28 -14.12 -11.38
C ASP A 118 3.62 -13.75 -9.93
N ALA A 119 4.82 -13.22 -9.68
CA ALA A 119 5.21 -12.73 -8.35
C ALA A 119 4.44 -11.47 -7.97
N PHE A 120 4.22 -10.57 -8.93
CA PHE A 120 3.39 -9.39 -8.74
C PHE A 120 1.93 -9.77 -8.46
N ALA A 121 1.36 -10.69 -9.25
CA ALA A 121 0.00 -11.19 -9.06
C ALA A 121 -0.17 -11.86 -7.69
N ARG A 122 0.81 -12.68 -7.27
CA ARG A 122 0.77 -13.32 -5.95
C ARG A 122 0.87 -12.31 -4.81
N TYR A 123 1.64 -11.23 -4.97
CA TYR A 123 1.68 -10.14 -4.02
C TYR A 123 0.35 -9.37 -3.96
N THR A 124 -0.21 -9.00 -5.10
CA THR A 124 -1.53 -8.35 -5.20
C THR A 124 -2.63 -9.20 -4.54
N GLU A 125 -2.57 -10.53 -4.67
CA GLU A 125 -3.48 -11.45 -3.98
C GLU A 125 -3.32 -11.38 -2.45
N GLN A 126 -2.08 -11.27 -1.93
CA GLN A 126 -1.88 -11.14 -0.49
C GLN A 126 -2.40 -9.79 0.04
N LEU A 127 -2.25 -8.72 -0.74
CA LEU A 127 -2.87 -7.44 -0.41
C LEU A 127 -4.38 -7.59 -0.30
N TRP A 128 -5.03 -8.27 -1.25
CA TRP A 128 -6.49 -8.48 -1.20
C TRP A 128 -6.96 -9.06 0.14
N PHE A 129 -6.29 -10.06 0.71
CA PHE A 129 -6.66 -10.59 2.03
C PHE A 129 -6.54 -9.56 3.17
N VAL A 130 -5.48 -8.73 3.16
CA VAL A 130 -5.27 -7.70 4.19
C VAL A 130 -6.31 -6.57 4.06
N TYR A 131 -6.57 -6.09 2.85
CA TYR A 131 -7.58 -5.04 2.62
C TYR A 131 -8.99 -5.57 2.85
N ARG A 132 -9.27 -6.84 2.54
CA ARG A 132 -10.53 -7.49 2.94
C ARG A 132 -10.76 -7.42 4.44
N ALA A 133 -9.72 -7.68 5.26
CA ALA A 133 -9.84 -7.59 6.71
C ALA A 133 -10.07 -6.15 7.20
N LEU A 134 -9.42 -5.16 6.57
CA LEU A 134 -9.63 -3.74 6.87
C LEU A 134 -11.05 -3.30 6.50
N GLU A 135 -11.49 -3.59 5.28
CA GLU A 135 -12.69 -2.99 4.70
C GLU A 135 -13.98 -3.70 5.12
N VAL A 136 -13.94 -4.97 5.52
CA VAL A 136 -15.10 -5.66 6.13
C VAL A 136 -15.53 -5.00 7.44
N ALA A 137 -14.57 -4.47 8.20
CA ALA A 137 -14.84 -3.81 9.47
C ALA A 137 -15.35 -2.36 9.32
N ALA A 138 -15.20 -1.76 8.13
CA ALA A 138 -15.44 -0.34 7.89
C ALA A 138 -16.85 0.10 8.32
N ASP A 139 -17.89 -0.62 7.89
CA ASP A 139 -19.28 -0.27 8.18
C ASP A 139 -19.60 -0.35 9.68
N GLY A 140 -19.02 -1.33 10.40
CA GLY A 140 -19.20 -1.47 11.84
C GLY A 140 -18.48 -0.38 12.65
N LEU A 141 -17.40 0.17 12.10
CA LEU A 141 -16.58 1.21 12.73
C LEU A 141 -16.96 2.63 12.31
N SER A 142 -17.84 2.82 11.31
CA SER A 142 -18.13 4.15 10.77
C SER A 142 -18.76 5.10 11.80
N GLY A 143 -19.44 4.57 12.81
CA GLY A 143 -20.00 5.33 13.93
C GLY A 143 -19.12 5.41 15.17
N ASP A 144 -17.97 4.74 15.18
CA ASP A 144 -17.04 4.75 16.31
C ASP A 144 -16.31 6.11 16.40
N PRO A 145 -16.21 6.74 17.59
CA PRO A 145 -15.60 8.07 17.73
C PRO A 145 -14.10 8.10 17.45
N VAL A 146 -13.41 6.96 17.52
CA VAL A 146 -11.96 6.85 17.29
C VAL A 146 -11.68 6.46 15.84
N ALA A 147 -12.30 5.38 15.34
CA ALA A 147 -12.02 4.83 14.02
C ALA A 147 -12.88 5.42 12.90
N GLY A 148 -14.12 5.82 13.21
CA GLY A 148 -15.10 6.32 12.22
C GLY A 148 -14.58 7.44 11.32
N PRO A 149 -13.87 8.47 11.84
CA PRO A 149 -13.32 9.53 11.01
C PRO A 149 -12.33 9.06 9.92
N PHE A 150 -11.72 7.89 10.08
CA PHE A 150 -10.78 7.31 9.13
C PHE A 150 -11.45 6.45 8.06
N VAL A 151 -12.69 5.99 8.31
CA VAL A 151 -13.47 5.18 7.36
C VAL A 151 -13.98 6.06 6.22
N ARG A 152 -13.16 6.17 5.16
CA ARG A 152 -13.42 7.05 4.01
C ARG A 152 -13.58 6.23 2.72
N PRO A 153 -14.75 6.25 2.04
CA PRO A 153 -14.99 5.45 0.84
C PRO A 153 -14.00 5.66 -0.32
N GLU A 154 -13.39 6.83 -0.41
CA GLU A 154 -12.36 7.17 -1.41
C GLU A 154 -11.01 6.46 -1.19
N LEU A 155 -10.80 5.87 -0.01
CA LEU A 155 -9.64 5.02 0.27
C LEU A 155 -9.87 3.57 -0.13
N MET A 156 -11.11 3.06 -0.09
CA MET A 156 -11.42 1.64 -0.26
C MET A 156 -10.81 1.05 -1.53
N ARG A 157 -10.13 -0.09 -1.40
CA ARG A 157 -9.26 -0.73 -2.39
C ARG A 157 -9.72 -2.13 -2.78
N VAL A 158 -10.53 -2.84 -1.99
CA VAL A 158 -10.92 -4.24 -2.29
C VAL A 158 -11.47 -4.39 -3.71
N ALA A 159 -12.39 -3.50 -4.12
CA ALA A 159 -12.98 -3.55 -5.46
C ALA A 159 -11.95 -3.34 -6.58
N GLU A 160 -10.93 -2.51 -6.36
CA GLU A 160 -9.85 -2.29 -7.33
C GLU A 160 -8.87 -3.48 -7.35
N LEU A 161 -8.58 -4.08 -6.20
CA LEU A 161 -7.80 -5.32 -6.10
C LEU A 161 -8.49 -6.49 -6.81
N GLU A 162 -9.81 -6.61 -6.70
CA GLU A 162 -10.57 -7.66 -7.39
C GLU A 162 -10.50 -7.51 -8.91
N ARG A 163 -10.57 -6.27 -9.44
CA ARG A 163 -10.38 -5.98 -10.86
C ARG A 163 -8.96 -6.27 -11.33
N ASP A 164 -7.97 -5.89 -10.53
CA ASP A 164 -6.56 -6.18 -10.83
C ASP A 164 -6.30 -7.68 -10.84
N LEU A 165 -6.87 -8.44 -9.91
CA LEU A 165 -6.72 -9.89 -9.84
C LEU A 165 -7.46 -10.62 -10.96
N ASP A 166 -8.64 -10.14 -11.38
CA ASP A 166 -9.29 -10.66 -12.59
C ASP A 166 -8.42 -10.47 -13.84
N HIS A 167 -7.70 -9.35 -13.95
CA HIS A 167 -6.75 -9.11 -15.04
C HIS A 167 -5.49 -10.00 -14.93
N LEU A 168 -4.93 -10.12 -13.73
CA LEU A 168 -3.65 -10.80 -13.51
C LEU A 168 -3.77 -12.33 -13.48
N LEU A 169 -4.87 -12.86 -12.93
CA LEU A 169 -5.07 -14.30 -12.67
C LEU A 169 -6.23 -14.90 -13.46
N GLY A 170 -7.04 -14.05 -14.13
CA GLY A 170 -8.23 -14.46 -14.86
C GLY A 170 -9.48 -14.57 -14.00
N THR A 171 -10.64 -14.61 -14.65
CA THR A 171 -11.94 -14.67 -13.98
C THR A 171 -12.09 -15.90 -13.11
N GLY A 172 -12.55 -15.71 -11.87
CA GLY A 172 -12.77 -16.80 -10.92
C GLY A 172 -11.51 -17.23 -10.15
N TRP A 173 -10.46 -16.40 -10.16
CA TRP A 173 -9.25 -16.55 -9.36
C TRP A 173 -9.56 -16.79 -7.88
N GLN A 174 -10.68 -16.26 -7.36
CA GLN A 174 -11.11 -16.40 -5.96
C GLN A 174 -11.24 -17.88 -5.53
N ARG A 175 -11.56 -18.79 -6.47
CA ARG A 175 -11.68 -20.23 -6.17
C ARG A 175 -10.35 -20.88 -5.79
N HIS A 176 -9.24 -20.26 -6.18
CA HIS A 176 -7.89 -20.75 -5.95
C HIS A 176 -7.09 -19.82 -5.05
N ALA A 177 -7.67 -18.70 -4.63
CA ALA A 177 -7.03 -17.74 -3.76
C ALA A 177 -6.80 -18.33 -2.36
N ALA A 178 -5.58 -18.21 -1.87
CA ALA A 178 -5.23 -18.68 -0.54
C ALA A 178 -4.23 -17.72 0.10
N PRO A 179 -4.46 -17.26 1.34
CA PRO A 179 -3.50 -16.42 2.03
C PRO A 179 -2.25 -17.25 2.35
N LEU A 180 -1.08 -16.64 2.21
CA LEU A 180 0.13 -17.19 2.83
C LEU A 180 -0.03 -17.20 4.37
N PRO A 181 0.66 -18.09 5.11
CA PRO A 181 0.59 -18.12 6.57
C PRO A 181 0.80 -16.74 7.23
N ALA A 182 1.81 -15.98 6.81
CA ALA A 182 2.03 -14.62 7.32
C ALA A 182 0.88 -13.66 6.98
N THR A 183 0.27 -13.82 5.81
CA THR A 183 -0.87 -13.00 5.37
C THR A 183 -2.12 -13.31 6.20
N ALA A 184 -2.38 -14.59 6.50
CA ALA A 184 -3.47 -15.00 7.37
C ALA A 184 -3.31 -14.44 8.79
N VAL A 185 -2.08 -14.47 9.34
CA VAL A 185 -1.76 -13.87 10.64
C VAL A 185 -2.00 -12.36 10.64
N TYR A 186 -1.62 -11.66 9.56
CA TYR A 186 -1.85 -10.23 9.43
C TYR A 186 -3.36 -9.94 9.38
N ALA A 187 -4.10 -10.56 8.46
CA ALA A 187 -5.55 -10.37 8.33
C ALA A 187 -6.30 -10.69 9.65
N ALA A 188 -5.88 -11.72 10.38
CA ALA A 188 -6.45 -12.05 11.69
C ALA A 188 -6.21 -10.93 12.71
N ARG A 189 -5.01 -10.34 12.77
CA ARG A 189 -4.72 -9.22 13.68
C ARG A 189 -5.52 -7.96 13.33
N VAL A 190 -5.68 -7.67 12.04
CA VAL A 190 -6.54 -6.56 11.60
C VAL A 190 -7.98 -6.80 12.09
N THR A 191 -8.50 -8.02 11.90
CA THR A 191 -9.85 -8.39 12.34
C THR A 191 -10.03 -8.29 13.86
N GLU A 192 -9.03 -8.74 14.62
CA GLU A 192 -9.01 -8.65 16.09
C GLU A 192 -9.07 -7.18 16.56
N THR A 193 -8.19 -6.32 16.02
CA THR A 193 -8.17 -4.90 16.39
C THR A 193 -9.44 -4.17 15.97
N ALA A 194 -9.97 -4.44 14.78
CA ALA A 194 -11.25 -3.90 14.34
C ALA A 194 -12.41 -4.22 15.31
N ARG A 195 -12.42 -5.41 15.90
CA ARG A 195 -13.49 -5.85 16.79
C ARG A 195 -13.32 -5.33 18.22
N GLU A 196 -12.11 -5.35 18.74
CA GLU A 196 -11.84 -5.21 20.17
C GLU A 196 -11.14 -3.90 20.53
N TRP A 197 -10.53 -3.24 19.54
CA TRP A 197 -9.64 -2.11 19.77
C TRP A 197 -9.60 -1.14 18.56
N PRO A 198 -10.59 -0.23 18.43
CA PRO A 198 -10.70 0.70 17.30
C PRO A 198 -9.44 1.56 17.06
N ALA A 199 -8.74 1.99 18.11
CA ALA A 199 -7.48 2.72 17.95
C ALA A 199 -6.37 1.84 17.33
N GLY A 200 -6.34 0.54 17.64
CA GLY A 200 -5.47 -0.43 17.00
C GLY A 200 -5.82 -0.65 15.52
N TYR A 201 -7.10 -0.61 15.16
CA TYR A 201 -7.51 -0.63 13.75
C TYR A 201 -6.96 0.60 13.00
N VAL A 202 -7.01 1.79 13.61
CA VAL A 202 -6.43 3.02 13.03
C VAL A 202 -4.93 2.85 12.75
N ALA A 203 -4.19 2.09 13.55
CA ALA A 203 -2.77 1.80 13.32
C ALA A 203 -2.52 1.03 12.00
N HIS A 204 -3.33 -0.01 11.74
CA HIS A 204 -3.26 -0.79 10.49
C HIS A 204 -3.72 0.04 9.29
N HIS A 205 -4.82 0.78 9.46
CA HIS A 205 -5.37 1.67 8.45
C HIS A 205 -4.35 2.74 8.03
N TYR A 206 -3.69 3.38 9.00
CA TYR A 206 -2.60 4.32 8.76
C TYR A 206 -1.46 3.67 7.98
N THR A 207 -0.93 2.55 8.49
CA THR A 207 0.23 1.88 7.89
C THR A 207 0.00 1.52 6.43
N ARG A 208 -1.20 1.05 6.09
CA ARG A 208 -1.56 0.67 4.72
C ARG A 208 -1.85 1.87 3.82
N TYR A 209 -2.90 2.64 4.12
CA TYR A 209 -3.40 3.66 3.19
C TYR A 209 -2.44 4.85 3.00
N LEU A 210 -1.74 5.30 4.05
CA LEU A 210 -0.76 6.39 3.90
C LEU A 210 0.51 5.93 3.18
N GLY A 211 0.84 4.64 3.31
CA GLY A 211 1.88 3.99 2.52
C GLY A 211 1.53 4.01 1.03
N ASP A 212 0.34 3.54 0.66
CA ASP A 212 -0.08 3.49 -0.75
C ASP A 212 -0.17 4.89 -1.40
N LEU A 213 -0.67 5.88 -0.65
CA LEU A 213 -0.73 7.29 -1.09
C LEU A 213 0.65 7.98 -1.17
N SER A 214 1.71 7.32 -0.72
CA SER A 214 3.07 7.87 -0.72
C SER A 214 3.98 7.12 -1.69
N GLY A 215 4.08 5.80 -1.57
CA GLY A 215 4.95 4.96 -2.41
C GLY A 215 4.24 4.25 -3.56
N GLY A 216 2.91 4.14 -3.54
CA GLY A 216 2.15 3.35 -4.51
C GLY A 216 2.29 3.82 -5.96
N GLN A 217 2.55 5.11 -6.18
CA GLN A 217 2.77 5.64 -7.53
C GLN A 217 4.04 5.08 -8.17
N VAL A 218 5.11 4.90 -7.37
CA VAL A 218 6.38 4.31 -7.86
C VAL A 218 6.16 2.85 -8.24
N ILE A 219 5.46 2.09 -7.39
CA ILE A 219 5.14 0.69 -7.66
C ILE A 219 4.32 0.56 -8.95
N ARG A 220 3.29 1.39 -9.10
CA ARG A 220 2.47 1.44 -10.33
C ARG A 220 3.32 1.72 -11.56
N ASP A 221 4.10 2.80 -11.56
CA ASP A 221 4.86 3.23 -12.74
C ASP A 221 5.88 2.17 -13.17
N ILE A 222 6.47 1.47 -12.20
CA ILE A 222 7.36 0.33 -12.45
C ILE A 222 6.57 -0.85 -13.04
N ALA A 223 5.43 -1.22 -12.46
CA ALA A 223 4.62 -2.34 -12.95
C ALA A 223 4.11 -2.10 -14.39
N GLU A 224 3.62 -0.89 -14.67
CA GLU A 224 3.18 -0.47 -16.01
C GLU A 224 4.32 -0.61 -17.03
N LYS A 225 5.54 -0.18 -16.66
CA LYS A 225 6.70 -0.26 -17.54
C LYS A 225 7.20 -1.70 -17.73
N THR A 226 7.31 -2.47 -16.64
CA THR A 226 7.92 -3.80 -16.64
C THR A 226 7.05 -4.83 -17.36
N TRP A 227 5.73 -4.76 -17.21
CA TRP A 227 4.81 -5.76 -17.77
C TRP A 227 3.86 -5.20 -18.84
N GLY A 228 4.04 -3.93 -19.24
CA GLY A 228 3.28 -3.32 -20.33
C GLY A 228 1.80 -3.07 -20.02
N PHE A 229 1.44 -2.92 -18.73
CA PHE A 229 0.06 -2.62 -18.35
C PHE A 229 -0.37 -1.25 -18.86
N ARG A 230 -1.67 -1.12 -19.14
CA ARG A 230 -2.25 0.18 -19.50
C ARG A 230 -2.06 1.14 -18.32
N ARG A 231 -1.63 2.36 -18.62
CA ARG A 231 -1.49 3.43 -17.63
C ARG A 231 -2.77 3.62 -16.81
N LYS A 232 -2.66 3.51 -15.48
CA LYS A 232 -3.77 3.57 -14.50
C LYS A 232 -4.91 2.58 -14.80
N GLY A 233 -4.62 1.49 -15.50
CA GLY A 233 -5.58 0.48 -15.91
C GLY A 233 -5.57 -0.76 -15.01
N ASP A 234 -6.26 -1.80 -15.48
CA ASP A 234 -6.34 -3.10 -14.83
C ASP A 234 -4.93 -3.69 -14.62
N GLY A 235 -4.73 -4.36 -13.49
CA GLY A 235 -3.45 -4.86 -13.01
C GLY A 235 -2.76 -3.91 -12.03
N VAL A 236 -3.10 -2.61 -12.03
CA VAL A 236 -2.51 -1.61 -11.14
C VAL A 236 -3.50 -0.60 -10.54
N ARG A 237 -4.81 -0.84 -10.67
CA ARG A 237 -5.87 0.05 -10.16
C ARG A 237 -5.82 0.25 -8.66
N PHE A 238 -5.33 -0.73 -7.91
CA PHE A 238 -5.06 -0.63 -6.48
C PHE A 238 -4.32 0.67 -6.12
N TYR A 239 -3.34 1.07 -6.94
CA TYR A 239 -2.52 2.26 -6.74
C TYR A 239 -3.15 3.56 -7.29
N VAL A 240 -4.38 3.51 -7.79
CA VAL A 240 -5.08 4.65 -8.42
C VAL A 240 -6.24 5.11 -7.55
N PHE A 241 -6.06 6.23 -6.85
CA PHE A 241 -7.08 6.83 -5.99
C PHE A 241 -7.86 7.93 -6.73
N GLU A 242 -8.72 7.54 -7.68
CA GLU A 242 -9.45 8.48 -8.56
C GLU A 242 -10.35 9.45 -7.79
N ARG A 243 -10.85 9.03 -6.63
CA ARG A 243 -11.71 9.84 -5.75
C ARG A 243 -10.94 10.84 -4.90
N ILE A 244 -9.60 10.80 -4.92
CA ILE A 244 -8.73 11.71 -4.18
C ILE A 244 -8.05 12.66 -5.18
N GLY A 245 -8.65 13.84 -5.38
CA GLY A 245 -8.12 14.83 -6.32
C GLY A 245 -6.77 15.44 -5.90
N ASN A 246 -6.53 15.61 -4.60
CA ASN A 246 -5.27 16.14 -4.09
C ASN A 246 -4.71 15.22 -2.98
N PRO A 247 -3.81 14.28 -3.31
CA PRO A 247 -3.21 13.36 -2.35
C PRO A 247 -2.44 14.06 -1.22
N ALA A 248 -1.80 15.20 -1.49
CA ALA A 248 -1.06 15.93 -0.45
C ALA A 248 -2.01 16.57 0.57
N ALA A 249 -3.12 17.15 0.12
CA ALA A 249 -4.16 17.68 1.00
C ALA A 249 -4.81 16.57 1.82
N PHE A 250 -5.16 15.45 1.18
CA PHE A 250 -5.74 14.29 1.86
C PHE A 250 -4.82 13.75 2.97
N LYS A 251 -3.53 13.58 2.69
CA LYS A 251 -2.56 13.13 3.70
C LYS A 251 -2.39 14.12 4.85
N ARG A 252 -2.60 15.42 4.62
CA ARG A 252 -2.57 16.43 5.69
C ARG A 252 -3.81 16.33 6.57
N GLU A 253 -5.00 16.19 5.97
CA GLU A 253 -6.26 15.95 6.70
C GLU A 253 -6.19 14.69 7.54
N TYR A 254 -5.69 13.59 6.96
CA TYR A 254 -5.52 12.33 7.68
C TYR A 254 -4.61 12.48 8.89
N ARG A 255 -3.50 13.22 8.76
CA ARG A 255 -2.59 13.48 9.90
C ARG A 255 -3.25 14.35 10.96
N ALA A 256 -4.07 15.34 10.58
CA ALA A 256 -4.84 16.12 11.53
C ALA A 256 -5.84 15.26 12.33
N LEU A 257 -6.44 14.23 11.71
CA LEU A 257 -7.27 13.25 12.43
C LEU A 257 -6.47 12.44 13.44
N LEU A 258 -5.25 12.01 13.10
CA LEU A 258 -4.35 11.35 14.06
C LEU A 258 -3.98 12.29 15.21
N ASP A 259 -3.66 13.55 14.91
CA ASP A 259 -3.28 14.54 15.93
C ASP A 259 -4.43 14.85 16.89
N ALA A 260 -5.68 14.70 16.44
CA ALA A 260 -6.91 14.91 17.22
C ALA A 260 -7.54 13.60 17.74
N LEU A 261 -6.84 12.47 17.70
CA LEU A 261 -7.37 11.17 18.11
C LEU A 261 -7.84 11.22 19.58
N PRO A 262 -9.10 10.88 19.90
CA PRO A 262 -9.68 11.11 21.23
C PRO A 262 -9.30 10.00 22.22
N VAL A 263 -8.00 9.82 22.43
CA VAL A 263 -7.43 8.81 23.34
C VAL A 263 -6.31 9.41 24.19
N ASP A 264 -6.06 8.82 25.36
CA ASP A 264 -4.99 9.28 26.25
C ASP A 264 -3.59 8.92 25.73
N ASP A 265 -2.56 9.43 26.40
CA ASP A 265 -1.17 9.24 25.96
C ASP A 265 -0.68 7.79 26.11
N LEU A 266 -1.23 7.02 27.05
CA LEU A 266 -0.94 5.59 27.18
C LEU A 266 -1.48 4.83 25.97
N GLU A 267 -2.69 5.15 25.55
CA GLU A 267 -3.34 4.57 24.39
C GLU A 267 -2.63 4.96 23.09
N LYS A 268 -2.17 6.22 22.96
CA LYS A 268 -1.30 6.64 21.86
C LYS A 268 -0.02 5.81 21.78
N GLN A 269 0.60 5.49 22.91
CA GLN A 269 1.79 4.64 22.94
C GLN A 269 1.47 3.21 22.44
N ARG A 270 0.33 2.64 22.87
CA ARG A 270 -0.14 1.35 22.35
C ARG A 270 -0.37 1.38 20.84
N VAL A 271 -0.98 2.44 20.31
CA VAL A 271 -1.19 2.63 18.86
C VAL A 271 0.15 2.69 18.11
N VAL A 272 1.16 3.39 18.66
CA VAL A 272 2.51 3.43 18.08
C VAL A 272 3.13 2.03 17.99
N ASP A 273 2.99 1.23 19.05
CA ASP A 273 3.50 -0.14 19.05
C ASP A 273 2.74 -1.05 18.07
N GLU A 274 1.43 -0.82 17.90
CA GLU A 274 0.64 -1.52 16.89
C GLU A 274 1.01 -1.10 15.46
N CYS A 275 1.36 0.16 15.21
CA CYS A 275 1.92 0.59 13.93
C CYS A 275 3.21 -0.18 13.62
N ARG A 276 4.13 -0.30 14.58
CA ARG A 276 5.36 -1.10 14.43
C ARG A 276 5.03 -2.57 14.14
N ARG A 277 4.04 -3.12 14.82
CA ARG A 277 3.55 -4.49 14.57
C ARG A 277 2.97 -4.64 13.16
N ALA A 278 2.21 -3.67 12.67
CA ALA A 278 1.66 -3.67 11.31
C ALA A 278 2.77 -3.72 10.25
N PHE A 279 3.85 -2.93 10.42
CA PHE A 279 5.02 -3.03 9.54
C PHE A 279 5.71 -4.40 9.65
N ALA A 280 5.91 -4.92 10.87
CA ALA A 280 6.53 -6.24 11.05
C ALA A 280 5.71 -7.37 10.41
N LEU A 281 4.37 -7.31 10.50
CA LEU A 281 3.48 -8.24 9.81
C LEU A 281 3.61 -8.13 8.29
N ASN A 282 3.69 -6.91 7.76
CA ASN A 282 3.92 -6.67 6.34
C ASN A 282 5.28 -7.23 5.87
N SER A 283 6.35 -7.02 6.63
CA SER A 283 7.68 -7.58 6.32
C SER A 283 7.69 -9.11 6.29
N ARG A 284 6.90 -9.77 7.16
CA ARG A 284 6.75 -11.24 7.12
C ARG A 284 6.06 -11.72 5.85
N VAL A 285 5.05 -10.98 5.36
CA VAL A 285 4.42 -11.28 4.07
C VAL A 285 5.44 -11.19 2.94
N PHE A 286 6.28 -10.15 2.91
CA PHE A 286 7.35 -10.02 1.93
C PHE A 286 8.39 -11.14 2.02
N ALA A 287 8.77 -11.54 3.24
CA ALA A 287 9.71 -12.64 3.44
C ALA A 287 9.16 -13.98 2.90
N GLU A 288 7.89 -14.30 3.16
CA GLU A 288 7.26 -15.52 2.62
C GLU A 288 7.09 -15.46 1.10
N LEU A 289 6.77 -14.29 0.54
CA LEU A 289 6.76 -14.10 -0.92
C LEU A 289 8.15 -14.29 -1.52
N GLY A 290 9.20 -13.74 -0.91
CA GLY A 290 10.58 -13.95 -1.33
C GLY A 290 10.99 -15.42 -1.33
N ALA A 291 10.57 -16.19 -0.31
CA ALA A 291 10.81 -17.63 -0.26
C ALA A 291 10.05 -18.42 -1.35
N ARG A 292 8.91 -17.91 -1.84
CA ARG A 292 8.13 -18.52 -2.93
C ARG A 292 8.69 -18.20 -4.32
N PHE A 293 9.34 -17.05 -4.46
CA PHE A 293 9.93 -16.59 -5.72
C PHE A 293 11.44 -16.36 -5.57
N PRO A 294 12.24 -17.42 -5.31
CA PRO A 294 13.68 -17.29 -5.26
C PRO A 294 14.21 -16.95 -6.65
N LEU A 295 15.21 -16.07 -6.71
CA LEU A 295 15.98 -15.89 -7.93
C LEU A 295 16.74 -17.18 -8.21
N SER A 296 16.56 -17.73 -9.40
CA SER A 296 17.38 -18.86 -9.85
C SER A 296 18.83 -18.39 -9.96
N ALA A 297 19.75 -19.16 -9.37
CA ALA A 297 21.19 -18.90 -9.41
C ALA A 297 21.76 -19.08 -10.82
#